data_AF-A0A117RL68-F1
#
_entry.id   AF-A0A117RL68-F1
#
_cell.length_a   1.000
_cell.length_b   1.000
_cell.length_c   1.000
_cell.angle_alpha   90.00
_cell.angle_beta   90.00
_cell.angle_gamma   90.00
#
_symmetry.space_group_name_H-M   'P 1'
#
loop_
_entity.id
_entity.type
_entity.pdbx_description
1 polymer ?
#
loop_
_entity_poly.entity_id
_entity_poly.type
_entity_poly.pdbx_seq_one_letter_code
_entity_poly.pdbx_strand_id
1 'polypeptide(L)'
;MWLPALCAVGTLGVIAWAAVVLLTPAGDGPQEAVERRAGMHHDQHQPAGRFYVPTYAEVEKDGTAVLRYEVGDSQDSSVEDFLRTYDVTAEPKRAGPSEVTYSDRFGEVRRTFTITYNPSPEPGGYDYARITVRATATATATATATATATAADAS
;
A
#
# COMPACT_ATOMS: atom_id res chain seq x y z
N MET A 1 14.92 30.84 -45.96
CA MET A 1 14.20 29.54 -46.04
C MET A 1 14.41 28.73 -44.75
N TRP A 2 14.08 29.27 -43.56
CA TRP A 2 14.36 28.61 -42.26
C TRP A 2 13.10 28.32 -41.41
N LEU A 3 11.96 28.94 -41.77
CA LEU A 3 10.67 28.73 -41.11
C LEU A 3 10.08 27.31 -41.22
N PRO A 4 10.18 26.54 -42.33
CA PRO A 4 9.51 25.24 -42.41
C PRO A 4 10.21 24.16 -41.56
N ALA A 5 11.54 24.25 -41.40
CA ALA A 5 12.33 23.29 -40.62
C ALA A 5 12.02 23.41 -39.11
N LEU A 6 11.84 24.63 -38.60
CA LEU A 6 11.44 24.87 -37.21
C LEU A 6 10.03 24.34 -36.89
N CYS A 7 9.12 24.43 -37.86
CA CYS A 7 7.75 23.92 -37.74
C CYS A 7 7.72 22.39 -37.62
N ALA A 8 8.53 21.69 -38.42
CA ALA A 8 8.62 20.23 -38.41
C ALA A 8 9.22 19.68 -37.10
N VAL A 9 10.22 20.34 -36.53
CA VAL A 9 10.82 19.93 -35.25
C VAL A 9 9.84 20.11 -34.09
N GLY A 10 9.07 21.21 -34.07
CA GLY A 10 8.04 21.44 -33.06
C GLY A 10 6.92 20.39 -33.09
N THR A 11 6.48 19.98 -34.27
CA THR A 11 5.44 18.95 -34.41
C THR A 11 5.93 17.57 -33.96
N LEU A 12 7.16 17.18 -34.30
CA LEU A 12 7.73 15.92 -33.84
C LEU A 12 7.90 15.88 -32.31
N GLY A 13 8.24 17.01 -31.68
CA GLY A 13 8.30 17.13 -30.23
C GLY A 13 6.93 16.93 -29.56
N VAL A 14 5.88 17.55 -30.11
CA VAL A 14 4.50 17.38 -29.61
C VAL A 14 4.00 15.95 -29.79
N ILE A 15 4.28 15.32 -30.94
CA ILE A 15 3.89 13.93 -31.23
C ILE A 15 4.60 12.97 -30.28
N ALA A 16 5.91 13.16 -30.04
CA ALA A 16 6.65 12.34 -29.08
C ALA A 16 6.12 12.49 -27.65
N TRP A 17 5.81 13.72 -27.24
CA TRP A 17 5.25 13.98 -25.90
C TRP A 17 3.84 13.39 -25.74
N ALA A 18 2.99 13.51 -26.77
CA ALA A 18 1.67 12.87 -26.79
C ALA A 18 1.76 11.35 -26.75
N ALA A 19 2.74 10.74 -27.45
CA ALA A 19 2.98 9.31 -27.38
C ALA A 19 3.42 8.86 -25.98
N VAL A 20 4.28 9.63 -25.30
CA VAL A 20 4.66 9.36 -23.90
C VAL A 20 3.45 9.43 -22.97
N VAL A 21 2.59 10.44 -23.11
CA VAL A 21 1.36 10.55 -22.30
C VAL A 21 0.40 9.39 -22.57
N LEU A 22 0.25 8.97 -23.83
CA LEU A 22 -0.61 7.84 -24.24
C LEU A 22 -0.05 6.47 -23.82
N LEU A 23 1.27 6.33 -23.75
CA LEU A 23 1.95 5.10 -23.35
C LEU A 23 2.23 5.05 -21.85
N THR A 24 2.03 6.15 -21.12
CA THR A 24 2.00 6.12 -19.66
C THR A 24 0.68 5.48 -19.28
N PRO A 25 0.67 4.25 -18.74
CA PRO A 25 -0.57 3.67 -18.24
C PRO A 25 -1.19 4.66 -17.27
N ALA A 26 -2.52 4.79 -17.30
CA ALA A 26 -3.24 5.52 -16.26
C ALA A 26 -2.84 4.87 -14.94
N GLY A 27 -1.86 5.48 -14.27
CA GLY A 27 -1.36 4.99 -13.01
C GLY A 27 -2.56 4.88 -12.08
N ASP A 28 -2.60 3.79 -11.33
CA ASP A 28 -3.46 3.64 -10.17
C ASP A 28 -3.67 4.99 -9.48
N GLY A 29 -4.90 5.28 -9.05
CA GLY A 29 -5.14 6.47 -8.25
C GLY A 29 -4.12 6.56 -7.09
N PRO A 30 -3.75 7.75 -6.60
CA PRO A 30 -2.71 7.87 -5.56
C PRO A 30 -3.00 6.99 -4.34
N GLN A 31 -4.27 6.74 -4.04
CA GLN A 31 -4.72 5.79 -3.04
C GLN A 31 -4.45 4.32 -3.41
N GLU A 32 -4.86 3.87 -4.60
CA GLU A 32 -4.66 2.49 -5.08
C GLU A 32 -3.16 2.12 -5.12
N ALA A 33 -2.29 3.06 -5.47
CA ALA A 33 -0.85 2.87 -5.41
C ALA A 33 -0.35 2.63 -3.97
N VAL A 34 -0.90 3.33 -2.97
CA VAL A 34 -0.59 3.13 -1.55
C VAL A 34 -1.10 1.76 -1.09
N GLU A 35 -2.33 1.40 -1.46
CA GLU A 35 -2.92 0.10 -1.15
C GLU A 35 -2.07 -1.04 -1.70
N ARG A 36 -1.64 -0.95 -2.97
CA ARG A 36 -0.81 -1.97 -3.62
C ARG A 36 0.56 -2.06 -2.97
N ARG A 37 1.15 -0.92 -2.59
CA ARG A 37 2.42 -0.86 -1.83
C ARG A 37 2.30 -1.51 -0.46
N ALA A 38 1.15 -1.39 0.19
CA ALA A 38 0.91 -1.98 1.50
C ALA A 38 0.56 -3.48 1.45
N GLY A 39 0.37 -4.06 0.27
CA GLY A 39 -0.16 -5.42 0.13
C GLY A 39 -1.62 -5.51 0.56
N MET A 40 -2.40 -4.44 0.34
CA MET A 40 -3.80 -4.30 0.75
C MET A 40 -4.73 -4.05 -0.45
N HIS A 41 -4.21 -4.03 -1.68
CA HIS A 41 -5.03 -3.81 -2.86
C HIS A 41 -5.83 -5.06 -3.20
N HIS A 42 -7.09 -4.89 -3.60
CA HIS A 42 -8.02 -5.99 -3.85
C HIS A 42 -7.48 -7.05 -4.84
N ASP A 43 -6.84 -6.62 -5.94
CA ASP A 43 -6.21 -7.54 -6.91
C ASP A 43 -5.10 -8.44 -6.35
N GLN A 44 -4.53 -8.08 -5.19
CA GLN A 44 -3.45 -8.86 -4.57
C GLN A 44 -3.99 -10.01 -3.70
N HIS A 45 -5.29 -10.00 -3.41
CA HIS A 45 -5.95 -10.98 -2.57
C HIS A 45 -6.91 -11.83 -3.41
N GLN A 46 -7.30 -12.99 -2.89
CA GLN A 46 -8.33 -13.76 -3.58
C GLN A 46 -9.60 -12.89 -3.71
N PRO A 47 -10.39 -13.02 -4.80
CA PRO A 47 -11.68 -12.36 -4.95
C PRO A 47 -12.71 -13.01 -4.01
N ALA A 48 -12.41 -13.02 -2.72
CA ALA A 48 -13.25 -13.54 -1.65
C ALA A 48 -14.14 -12.40 -1.15
N GLY A 49 -15.06 -11.94 -1.99
CA GLY A 49 -16.16 -11.07 -1.56
C GLY A 49 -15.86 -9.56 -1.60
N ARG A 50 -16.19 -8.88 -0.51
CA ARG A 50 -16.19 -7.42 -0.37
C ARG A 50 -14.82 -6.94 0.12
N PHE A 51 -14.30 -5.86 -0.47
CA PHE A 51 -13.07 -5.23 -0.03
C PHE A 51 -13.35 -3.95 0.76
N TYR A 52 -12.46 -3.65 1.70
CA TYR A 52 -12.57 -2.44 2.51
C TYR A 52 -11.90 -1.26 1.79
N VAL A 53 -12.60 -0.14 1.73
CA VAL A 53 -12.05 1.11 1.21
C VAL A 53 -11.43 1.89 2.38
N PRO A 54 -10.15 2.27 2.31
CA PRO A 54 -9.54 3.07 3.35
C PRO A 54 -10.10 4.50 3.35
N THR A 55 -10.29 5.06 4.54
CA THR A 55 -10.64 6.47 4.74
C THR A 55 -9.43 7.41 4.63
N TYR A 56 -8.22 6.84 4.69
CA TYR A 56 -6.96 7.54 4.52
C TYR A 56 -5.90 6.60 3.93
N ALA A 57 -5.14 7.10 2.96
CA ALA A 57 -4.04 6.39 2.30
C ALA A 57 -2.92 7.37 1.95
N GLU A 58 -1.73 7.15 2.52
CA GLU A 58 -0.54 7.96 2.21
C GLU A 58 0.75 7.13 2.32
N VAL A 59 1.80 7.54 1.62
CA VAL A 59 3.16 7.05 1.85
C VAL A 59 3.94 8.11 2.62
N GLU A 60 4.43 7.76 3.81
CA GLU A 60 5.30 8.62 4.62
C GLU A 60 6.69 8.80 3.95
N LYS A 61 7.45 9.81 4.40
CA LYS A 61 8.76 10.16 3.82
C LYS A 61 9.80 9.04 3.89
N ASP A 62 9.66 8.15 4.86
CA ASP A 62 10.51 6.97 5.06
C ASP A 62 10.12 5.79 4.15
N GLY A 63 9.06 5.96 3.34
CA GLY A 63 8.53 4.93 2.45
C GLY A 63 7.53 3.99 3.10
N THR A 64 7.11 4.24 4.34
CA THR A 64 6.03 3.50 5.01
C THR A 64 4.69 3.85 4.37
N ALA A 65 3.97 2.85 3.87
CA ALA A 65 2.58 3.03 3.46
C ALA A 65 1.68 2.99 4.71
N VAL A 66 0.81 3.99 4.84
CA VAL A 66 -0.13 4.12 5.96
C VAL A 66 -1.55 4.15 5.42
N LEU A 67 -2.37 3.20 5.87
CA LEU A 67 -3.78 3.09 5.53
C LEU A 67 -4.61 3.15 6.82
N ARG A 68 -5.79 3.77 6.76
CA ARG A 68 -6.75 3.75 7.87
C ARG A 68 -8.12 3.31 7.37
N TYR A 69 -8.77 2.49 8.17
CA TYR A 69 -10.10 1.95 7.90
C TYR A 69 -10.99 2.15 9.12
N GLU A 70 -12.28 2.27 8.86
CA GLU A 70 -13.33 2.25 9.88
C GLU A 70 -14.23 1.04 9.59
N VAL A 71 -14.43 0.21 10.61
CA VAL A 71 -15.23 -1.03 10.52
C VAL A 71 -16.21 -1.08 11.68
N GLY A 72 -17.34 -1.79 11.54
CA GLY A 72 -18.34 -1.96 12.60
C GLY A 72 -19.63 -1.17 12.46
N ASP A 73 -19.68 -0.14 11.60
CA ASP A 73 -20.90 0.69 11.38
C ASP A 73 -22.03 -0.04 10.60
N SER A 74 -21.92 -1.35 10.38
CA SER A 74 -22.86 -2.15 9.60
C SER A 74 -22.82 -3.63 10.00
N GLN A 75 -23.95 -4.33 9.94
CA GLN A 75 -24.09 -5.76 10.31
C GLN A 75 -23.08 -6.69 9.60
N ASP A 76 -22.59 -6.25 8.45
CA ASP A 76 -21.72 -7.01 7.56
C ASP A 76 -20.24 -6.62 7.63
N SER A 77 -19.88 -5.63 8.45
CA SER A 77 -18.54 -5.08 8.55
C SER A 77 -18.00 -5.31 9.94
N SER A 78 -17.07 -6.25 10.10
CA SER A 78 -16.45 -6.54 11.40
C SER A 78 -14.93 -6.58 11.29
N VAL A 79 -14.24 -6.49 12.43
CA VAL A 79 -12.78 -6.68 12.49
C VAL A 79 -12.39 -8.08 12.01
N GLU A 80 -13.18 -9.10 12.34
CA GLU A 80 -12.92 -10.48 11.91
C GLU A 80 -13.03 -10.62 10.39
N ASP A 81 -14.05 -10.01 9.79
CA ASP A 81 -14.21 -10.01 8.33
C ASP A 81 -13.08 -9.26 7.63
N PHE A 82 -12.64 -8.13 8.20
CA PHE A 82 -11.47 -7.40 7.70
C PHE A 82 -10.21 -8.26 7.71
N LEU A 83 -9.90 -8.92 8.83
CA LEU A 83 -8.69 -9.75 8.96
C LEU A 83 -8.74 -10.94 7.98
N ARG A 84 -9.92 -11.54 7.79
CA ARG A 84 -10.13 -12.61 6.82
C ARG A 84 -9.95 -12.14 5.38
N THR A 85 -10.49 -10.96 5.03
CA THR A 85 -10.42 -10.40 3.67
C THR A 85 -8.99 -10.19 3.18
N TYR A 86 -8.06 -9.89 4.10
CA TYR A 86 -6.65 -9.63 3.80
C TYR A 86 -5.70 -10.76 4.24
N ASP A 87 -6.26 -11.95 4.48
CA ASP A 87 -5.55 -13.18 4.86
C ASP A 87 -4.62 -13.01 6.08
N VAL A 88 -5.03 -12.20 7.06
CA VAL A 88 -4.24 -11.92 8.26
C VAL A 88 -4.43 -13.04 9.27
N THR A 89 -3.51 -13.99 9.30
CA THR A 89 -3.53 -15.13 10.22
C THR A 89 -2.60 -14.95 11.43
N ALA A 90 -2.06 -13.74 11.63
CA ALA A 90 -1.16 -13.46 12.74
C ALA A 90 -1.89 -13.51 14.08
N GLU A 91 -1.17 -13.94 15.12
CA GLU A 91 -1.73 -13.98 16.46
C GLU A 91 -1.83 -12.55 17.04
N PRO A 92 -2.98 -12.16 17.63
CA PRO A 92 -3.16 -10.84 18.22
C PRO A 92 -2.21 -10.62 19.39
N LYS A 93 -1.54 -9.47 19.40
CA LYS A 93 -0.84 -8.96 20.59
C LYS A 93 -1.65 -7.85 21.23
N ARG A 94 -2.10 -8.07 22.45
CA ARG A 94 -2.79 -7.02 23.22
C ARG A 94 -1.83 -5.87 23.54
N ALA A 95 -2.16 -4.68 23.08
CA ALA A 95 -1.40 -3.45 23.33
C ALA A 95 -2.05 -2.59 24.42
N GLY A 96 -3.36 -2.77 24.66
CA GLY A 96 -4.09 -2.06 25.70
C GLY A 96 -5.45 -2.68 26.02
N PRO A 97 -6.28 -2.01 26.82
CA PRO A 97 -7.62 -2.49 27.15
C PRO A 97 -8.52 -2.62 25.91
N SER A 98 -8.44 -1.65 25.00
CA SER A 98 -9.20 -1.55 23.75
C SER A 98 -8.30 -1.50 22.50
N GLU A 99 -7.05 -1.93 22.62
CA GLU A 99 -6.09 -1.90 21.51
C GLU A 99 -5.41 -3.27 21.33
N VAL A 100 -5.41 -3.75 20.09
CA VAL A 100 -4.78 -5.01 19.69
C VAL A 100 -3.96 -4.76 18.43
N THR A 101 -2.76 -5.36 18.38
CA THR A 101 -1.86 -5.25 17.25
C THR A 101 -1.61 -6.61 16.62
N TYR A 102 -1.63 -6.66 15.29
CA TYR A 102 -1.25 -7.82 14.49
C TYR A 102 -0.03 -7.44 13.65
N SER A 103 0.88 -8.38 13.44
CA SER A 103 2.02 -8.17 12.55
C SER A 103 2.25 -9.40 11.72
N ASP A 104 2.28 -9.23 10.41
CA ASP A 104 2.47 -10.31 9.46
C ASP A 104 3.40 -9.91 8.32
N ARG A 105 3.46 -10.77 7.31
CA ARG A 105 4.16 -10.50 6.04
C ARG A 105 3.27 -10.89 4.87
N PHE A 106 3.29 -10.06 3.84
CA PHE A 106 2.65 -10.30 2.56
C PHE A 106 3.69 -10.09 1.45
N GLY A 107 4.18 -11.19 0.87
CA GLY A 107 5.38 -11.15 0.03
C GLY A 107 6.56 -10.55 0.80
N GLU A 108 7.20 -9.53 0.21
CA GLU A 108 8.31 -8.78 0.81
C GLU A 108 7.84 -7.64 1.74
N VAL A 109 6.53 -7.44 1.90
CA VAL A 109 5.98 -6.34 2.71
C VAL A 109 5.73 -6.83 4.13
N ARG A 110 6.28 -6.12 5.12
CA ARG A 110 5.92 -6.31 6.53
C ARG A 110 4.76 -5.39 6.87
N ARG A 111 3.64 -5.95 7.34
CA ARG A 111 2.45 -5.17 7.71
C ARG A 111 2.25 -5.22 9.22
N THR A 112 1.86 -4.08 9.79
CA THR A 112 1.45 -3.96 11.18
C THR A 112 0.06 -3.33 11.23
N PHE A 113 -0.89 -4.06 11.81
CA PHE A 113 -2.28 -3.65 11.97
C PHE A 113 -2.48 -3.25 13.42
N THR A 114 -2.85 -2.01 13.68
CA THR A 114 -3.27 -1.53 14.99
C THR A 114 -4.78 -1.35 14.97
N ILE A 115 -5.48 -2.15 15.78
CA ILE A 115 -6.93 -2.14 15.92
C ILE A 115 -7.29 -1.46 17.23
N THR A 116 -7.92 -0.29 17.12
CA THR A 116 -8.45 0.45 18.25
C THR A 116 -9.96 0.28 18.27
N TYR A 117 -10.47 -0.44 19.27
CA TYR A 117 -11.90 -0.61 19.51
C TYR A 117 -12.44 0.62 20.21
N ASN A 118 -13.41 1.29 19.60
CA ASN A 118 -14.04 2.44 20.21
C ASN A 118 -15.28 1.99 20.99
N PRO A 119 -15.41 2.38 22.27
CA PRO A 119 -16.60 2.06 23.03
C PRO A 119 -17.81 2.81 22.44
N SER A 120 -18.90 2.08 22.22
CA SER A 120 -20.18 2.69 21.92
C SER A 120 -20.81 3.24 23.21
N PRO A 121 -21.51 4.38 23.18
CA PRO A 121 -22.31 4.85 24.32
C PRO A 121 -23.51 3.94 24.62
N GLU A 122 -23.86 3.01 23.72
CA GLU A 122 -24.92 2.03 23.97
C GLU A 122 -24.43 0.88 24.87
N PRO A 123 -25.24 0.44 25.87
CA PRO A 123 -24.84 -0.58 26.80
C PRO A 123 -24.75 -1.95 26.12
N GLY A 124 -23.53 -2.42 25.82
CA GLY A 124 -23.25 -3.82 25.48
C GLY A 124 -22.32 -4.10 24.29
N GLY A 125 -21.74 -3.12 23.60
CA GLY A 125 -20.95 -3.39 22.39
C GLY A 125 -19.84 -2.39 22.08
N TYR A 126 -18.74 -2.88 21.50
CA TYR A 126 -17.84 -2.07 20.70
C TYR A 126 -18.43 -2.03 19.29
N ASP A 127 -19.09 -0.94 18.91
CA ASP A 127 -19.80 -0.86 17.62
C ASP A 127 -18.88 -0.46 16.46
N TYR A 128 -17.72 0.12 16.71
CA TYR A 128 -16.82 0.51 15.63
C TYR A 128 -15.35 0.41 16.04
N ALA A 129 -14.52 -0.03 15.11
CA ALA A 129 -13.08 -0.09 15.28
C ALA A 129 -12.38 0.72 14.19
N ARG A 130 -11.32 1.40 14.61
CA ARG A 130 -10.37 2.00 13.68
C ARG A 130 -9.22 1.03 13.49
N ILE A 131 -8.92 0.71 12.24
CA ILE A 131 -7.79 -0.13 11.87
C ILE A 131 -6.77 0.75 11.18
N THR A 132 -5.55 0.80 11.70
CA THR A 132 -4.41 1.46 11.05
C THR A 132 -3.44 0.40 10.56
N VAL A 133 -3.11 0.43 9.28
CA VAL A 133 -2.12 -0.46 8.67
C VAL A 133 -0.88 0.35 8.36
N ARG A 134 0.26 -0.07 8.89
CA ARG A 134 1.58 0.44 8.52
C ARG A 134 2.34 -0.66 7.82
N ALA A 135 2.77 -0.39 6.59
CA ALA A 135 3.43 -1.37 5.75
C ALA A 135 4.78 -0.85 5.24
N THR A 136 5.82 -1.65 5.43
CA THR A 136 7.18 -1.34 4.98
C THR A 136 7.71 -2.45 4.10
N ALA A 137 8.38 -2.07 3.02
CA ALA A 137 9.13 -3.03 2.23
C ALA A 137 10.27 -3.58 3.09
N THR A 138 10.38 -4.90 3.18
CA THR A 138 11.55 -5.53 3.77
C THR A 138 12.70 -5.26 2.81
N ALA A 139 13.69 -4.47 3.25
CA ALA A 139 14.89 -4.28 2.46
C ALA A 139 15.52 -5.66 2.25
N THR A 140 15.42 -6.20 1.03
CA THR A 140 16.18 -7.37 0.65
C THR A 140 17.64 -7.02 0.90
N ALA A 141 18.30 -7.72 1.81
CA ALA A 141 19.75 -7.61 1.99
C ALA A 141 20.44 -8.17 0.73
N THR A 142 20.43 -7.39 -0.35
CA THR A 142 21.15 -7.66 -1.60
C THR A 142 21.90 -6.40 -1.97
N ALA A 143 22.79 -5.99 -1.08
CA ALA A 143 23.82 -4.99 -1.33
C ALA A 143 25.11 -5.41 -0.62
N THR A 144 25.63 -6.62 -0.90
CA THR A 144 26.99 -7.02 -0.47
C THR A 144 27.66 -7.98 -1.46
N ALA A 145 27.36 -7.91 -2.76
CA ALA A 145 28.05 -8.72 -3.77
C ALA A 145 28.26 -7.98 -5.10
N THR A 146 28.81 -6.76 -5.07
CA THR A 146 29.39 -6.16 -6.29
C THR A 146 30.64 -5.30 -6.03
N ALA A 147 31.07 -5.14 -4.77
CA ALA A 147 32.26 -4.35 -4.44
C ALA A 147 33.43 -5.23 -3.93
N THR A 148 33.77 -6.31 -4.64
CA THR A 148 35.03 -7.04 -4.40
C THR A 148 35.62 -7.69 -5.67
N ALA A 149 35.14 -7.32 -6.87
CA ALA A 149 35.64 -7.87 -8.14
C ALA A 149 36.37 -6.82 -9.01
N THR A 150 37.02 -5.84 -8.41
CA THR A 150 37.92 -4.89 -9.12
C THR A 150 39.33 -4.85 -8.54
N ALA A 151 39.72 -5.82 -7.70
CA ALA A 151 41.03 -5.86 -7.05
C ALA A 151 41.84 -7.15 -7.34
N ALA A 152 41.55 -7.85 -8.44
CA ALA A 152 42.24 -9.09 -8.79
C ALA A 152 42.77 -9.14 -10.25
N ASP A 153 42.86 -8.00 -10.95
CA ASP A 153 43.47 -7.93 -12.28
C ASP A 153 44.42 -6.72 -12.37
N ALA A 154 45.51 -6.80 -11.60
CA ALA A 154 46.68 -5.95 -11.73
C ALA A 154 47.86 -6.65 -11.03
N SER A 155 48.39 -7.70 -11.64
CA SER A 155 49.71 -8.27 -11.33
C SER A 155 50.29 -8.92 -12.57
#